data_AF-A0A9D0ZNG5-F1
#
_entry.id   AF-A0A9D0ZNG5-F1
#
_cell.length_a   1.000
_cell.length_b   1.000
_cell.length_c   1.000
_cell.angle_alpha   90.00
_cell.angle_beta   90.00
_cell.angle_gamma   90.00
#
_symmetry.space_group_name_H-M   'P 1'
#
loop_
_entity.id
_entity.type
_entity.pdbx_description
1 polymer ?
#
loop_
_entity_poly.entity_id
_entity_poly.type
_entity_poly.pdbx_seq_one_letter_code
_entity_poly.pdbx_strand_id
1 'polypeptide(L)'
;ENSPAPALVLIEDCNAPAREPYIEETLLRLTSACTPPHPPRLLLTARDSGAPLPAGLLNTAFVIRLEPEAADTPWHEEQEQPVEPKQAVSREALDQIFRPRAEAVSEEARERMARLRAALGEHGVRLSRRMLDAAWNFCAAAGPLLREHSPMQALDIAIARRILPAVLATAPVEALRALPEMVTDLEECRKLLESPLPIF
;
A
#
# COMPACT_ATOMS: atom_id res chain seq x y z
N GLU A 1 32.79 -2.45 6.36
CA GLU A 1 32.18 -3.57 7.09
C GLU A 1 31.09 -4.16 6.20
N ASN A 2 31.11 -5.47 5.95
CA ASN A 2 30.11 -6.15 5.13
C ASN A 2 28.77 -6.12 5.86
N SER A 3 27.93 -5.14 5.53
CA SER A 3 26.53 -5.16 5.98
C SER A 3 25.88 -6.38 5.33
N PRO A 4 25.37 -7.37 6.10
CA PRO A 4 24.69 -8.50 5.49
C PRO A 4 23.49 -7.94 4.74
N ALA A 5 23.42 -8.24 3.43
CA ALA A 5 22.30 -7.84 2.59
C ALA A 5 20.99 -8.23 3.28
N PRO A 6 19.93 -7.39 3.22
CA PRO A 6 18.65 -7.74 3.83
C PRO A 6 18.19 -9.08 3.26
N ALA A 7 17.98 -10.06 4.15
CA ALA A 7 17.43 -11.35 3.77
C ALA A 7 16.01 -11.12 3.20
N LEU A 8 15.87 -11.31 1.89
CA LEU A 8 14.56 -11.49 1.27
C LEU A 8 14.22 -12.97 1.38
N VAL A 9 13.13 -13.30 2.07
CA VAL A 9 12.64 -14.67 2.18
C VAL A 9 11.32 -14.75 1.43
N LEU A 10 11.31 -15.59 0.39
CA LEU A 10 10.09 -15.96 -0.32
C LEU A 10 9.46 -17.15 0.40
N ILE A 11 8.21 -17.01 0.81
CA ILE A 11 7.40 -18.12 1.31
C ILE A 11 6.21 -18.29 0.37
N GLU A 12 6.23 -19.38 -0.36
CA GLU A 12 5.13 -19.71 -1.26
C GLU A 12 3.96 -20.34 -0.50
N ASP A 13 2.75 -20.04 -0.93
CA ASP A 13 1.51 -20.60 -0.43
C ASP A 13 1.38 -20.54 1.09
N CYS A 14 1.56 -19.36 1.66
CA CYS A 14 1.63 -19.13 3.10
C CYS A 14 0.33 -19.49 3.83
N ASN A 15 -0.78 -19.61 3.11
CA ASN A 15 -2.06 -20.08 3.63
C ASN A 15 -2.46 -21.48 3.14
N ALA A 16 -1.53 -22.29 2.66
CA ALA A 16 -1.83 -23.70 2.41
C ALA A 16 -2.26 -24.40 3.72
N PRO A 17 -3.20 -25.35 3.66
CA PRO A 17 -3.60 -26.13 4.82
C PRO A 17 -2.39 -26.76 5.53
N ALA A 18 -2.36 -26.71 6.86
CA ALA A 18 -1.29 -27.23 7.72
C ALA A 18 0.05 -26.48 7.73
N ARG A 19 0.18 -25.31 7.08
CA ARG A 19 1.41 -24.48 7.13
C ARG A 19 1.44 -23.42 8.23
N GLU A 20 0.30 -23.14 8.87
CA GLU A 20 0.16 -22.08 9.88
C GLU A 20 1.23 -22.11 11.01
N PRO A 21 1.49 -23.25 11.70
CA PRO A 21 2.54 -23.29 12.73
C PRO A 21 3.95 -23.10 12.17
N TYR A 22 4.19 -23.51 10.91
CA TYR A 22 5.48 -23.35 10.24
C TYR A 22 5.75 -21.88 9.86
N ILE A 23 4.70 -21.13 9.49
CA ILE A 23 4.79 -19.71 9.19
C ILE A 23 5.16 -18.93 10.46
N GLU A 24 4.44 -19.16 11.58
CA GLU A 24 4.73 -18.47 12.83
C GLU A 24 6.15 -18.74 13.34
N GLU A 25 6.60 -19.99 13.29
CA GLU A 25 7.97 -20.36 13.67
C GLU A 25 9.01 -19.70 12.77
N THR A 26 8.78 -19.71 11.44
CA THR A 26 9.68 -19.09 10.47
C THR A 26 9.77 -17.59 10.68
N LEU A 27 8.64 -16.92 10.92
CA LEU A 27 8.59 -15.51 11.24
C LEU A 27 9.42 -15.23 12.51
N LEU A 28 9.17 -15.95 13.60
CA LEU A 28 9.88 -15.77 14.87
C LEU A 28 11.40 -15.97 14.73
N ARG A 29 11.83 -16.97 13.96
CA ARG A 29 13.25 -17.21 13.68
C ARG A 29 13.88 -16.08 12.85
N LEU A 30 13.15 -15.54 11.89
CA LEU A 30 13.63 -14.44 11.07
C LEU A 30 13.70 -13.12 11.86
N THR A 31 12.70 -12.80 12.67
CA THR A 31 12.76 -11.60 13.54
C THR A 31 13.85 -11.69 14.59
N SER A 32 14.16 -12.89 15.09
CA SER A 32 15.23 -13.07 16.08
C SER A 32 16.64 -13.11 15.49
N ALA A 33 16.78 -13.56 14.23
CA ALA A 33 18.07 -13.58 13.53
C ALA A 33 18.48 -12.23 12.93
N CYS A 34 17.53 -11.32 12.70
CA CYS A 34 17.78 -10.01 12.10
C CYS A 34 17.91 -8.91 13.16
N THR A 35 18.91 -8.04 12.99
CA THR A 35 19.10 -6.89 13.90
C THR A 35 18.09 -5.77 13.57
N PRO A 36 17.68 -4.95 14.56
CA PRO A 36 16.69 -3.88 14.38
C PRO A 36 16.90 -2.92 13.18
N PRO A 37 18.14 -2.54 12.79
CA PRO A 37 18.35 -1.68 11.63
C PRO A 37 18.15 -2.39 10.27
N HIS A 38 18.03 -3.72 10.25
CA HIS A 38 17.89 -4.52 9.03
C HIS A 38 16.80 -5.59 9.19
N PRO A 39 15.52 -5.20 9.30
CA PRO A 39 14.44 -6.17 9.42
C PRO A 39 14.37 -7.06 8.16
N PRO A 40 14.00 -8.35 8.32
CA PRO A 40 13.85 -9.25 7.19
C PRO A 40 12.74 -8.74 6.26
N ARG A 41 12.93 -8.88 4.95
CA ARG A 41 11.88 -8.58 3.96
C ARG A 41 11.23 -9.89 3.57
N LEU A 42 9.92 -9.97 3.76
CA LEU A 42 9.14 -11.16 3.45
C LEU A 42 8.39 -10.93 2.15
N LEU A 43 8.55 -11.83 1.20
CA LEU A 43 7.68 -11.96 0.04
C LEU A 43 6.86 -13.22 0.24
N LEU A 44 5.54 -13.10 0.21
CA LEU A 44 4.64 -14.20 0.52
C LEU A 44 3.67 -14.36 -0.65
N THR A 45 3.45 -15.59 -1.09
CA THR A 45 2.33 -15.89 -2.00
C THR A 45 1.21 -16.55 -1.19
N ALA A 46 -0.02 -16.15 -1.44
CA ALA A 46 -1.20 -16.74 -0.81
C ALA A 46 -2.12 -17.27 -1.90
N ARG A 47 -2.79 -18.38 -1.61
CA ARG A 47 -3.81 -18.99 -2.46
C ARG A 47 -5.16 -18.37 -2.20
N ASP A 48 -5.96 -18.21 -3.23
CA ASP A 48 -7.37 -17.81 -3.09
C ASP A 48 -8.17 -18.85 -2.29
N SER A 49 -7.84 -20.15 -2.42
CA SER A 49 -8.52 -21.26 -1.76
C SER A 49 -7.81 -21.79 -0.50
N GLY A 50 -7.08 -20.94 0.22
CA GLY A 50 -6.32 -21.32 1.42
C GLY A 50 -7.01 -20.99 2.75
N ALA A 51 -6.29 -21.21 3.85
CA ALA A 51 -6.68 -20.74 5.17
C ALA A 51 -6.70 -19.19 5.24
N PRO A 52 -7.42 -18.58 6.18
CA PRO A 52 -7.30 -17.15 6.44
C PRO A 52 -5.87 -16.76 6.80
N LEU A 53 -5.39 -15.62 6.29
CA LEU A 53 -4.08 -15.10 6.70
C LEU A 53 -4.14 -14.52 8.11
N PRO A 54 -3.14 -14.77 8.98
CA PRO A 54 -3.09 -14.18 10.31
C PRO A 54 -3.04 -12.65 10.25
N ALA A 55 -3.83 -11.97 11.09
CA ALA A 55 -3.89 -10.51 11.12
C ALA A 55 -2.52 -9.85 11.40
N GLY A 56 -1.65 -10.51 12.17
CA GLY A 56 -0.29 -10.04 12.44
C GLY A 56 0.58 -9.94 11.18
N LEU A 57 0.35 -10.82 10.22
CA LEU A 57 1.03 -10.83 8.92
C LEU A 57 0.56 -9.66 8.05
N LEU A 58 -0.74 -9.40 8.02
CA LEU A 58 -1.33 -8.27 7.28
C LEU A 58 -0.93 -6.90 7.86
N ASN A 59 -0.71 -6.81 9.17
CA ASN A 59 -0.31 -5.55 9.82
C ASN A 59 1.14 -5.13 9.52
N THR A 60 1.96 -6.09 9.07
CA THR A 60 3.41 -5.92 8.85
C THR A 60 3.80 -5.98 7.37
N ALA A 61 2.88 -6.35 6.49
CA ALA A 61 3.09 -6.47 5.05
C ALA A 61 2.13 -5.55 4.25
N PHE A 62 2.40 -5.41 2.96
CA PHE A 62 1.42 -4.92 1.98
C PHE A 62 1.05 -6.10 1.08
N VAL A 63 -0.22 -6.17 0.66
CA VAL A 63 -0.72 -7.22 -0.23
C VAL A 63 -0.80 -6.67 -1.64
N ILE A 64 -0.20 -7.38 -2.59
CA ILE A 64 -0.43 -7.17 -4.01
C ILE A 64 -1.30 -8.32 -4.47
N ARG A 65 -2.54 -8.02 -4.89
CA ARG A 65 -3.37 -8.99 -5.60
C ARG A 65 -2.96 -8.94 -7.06
N LEU A 66 -2.52 -10.08 -7.59
CA LEU A 66 -2.31 -10.22 -9.02
C LEU A 66 -3.68 -10.36 -9.66
N GLU A 67 -3.90 -9.66 -10.78
CA GLU A 67 -5.11 -9.83 -11.57
C GLU A 67 -5.18 -11.29 -12.04
N PRO A 68 -6.35 -11.96 -11.95
CA PRO A 68 -6.49 -13.28 -12.51
C PRO A 68 -6.23 -13.22 -14.01
N GLU A 69 -5.50 -14.20 -14.53
CA GLU A 69 -5.31 -14.34 -15.97
C GLU A 69 -6.67 -14.47 -16.67
N ALA A 70 -6.79 -13.84 -17.83
CA ALA A 70 -8.01 -13.90 -18.62
C ALA A 70 -8.29 -15.36 -19.03
N ALA A 71 -9.56 -15.75 -19.16
CA ALA A 71 -9.92 -17.14 -19.43
C ALA A 71 -9.43 -17.67 -20.80
N ASP A 72 -9.03 -16.77 -21.70
CA ASP A 72 -8.41 -17.03 -23.00
C ASP A 72 -6.88 -17.03 -22.96
N THR A 73 -6.27 -16.82 -21.79
CA THR A 73 -4.82 -16.94 -21.60
C THR A 73 -4.40 -18.40 -21.85
N PRO A 74 -3.38 -18.65 -22.69
CA PRO A 74 -2.93 -20.00 -22.97
C PRO A 74 -2.54 -20.75 -21.69
N TRP A 75 -3.04 -21.97 -21.53
CA TRP A 75 -2.79 -22.86 -20.37
C TRP A 75 -1.29 -23.11 -20.07
N HIS A 76 -0.41 -22.82 -21.03
CA HIS A 76 1.04 -23.01 -20.91
C HIS A 76 1.77 -21.80 -21.49
N GLU A 77 2.59 -21.14 -20.68
CA GLU A 77 3.37 -19.98 -21.09
C GLU A 77 4.30 -20.32 -22.26
N GLU A 78 4.20 -19.57 -23.37
CA GLU A 78 5.41 -19.29 -24.14
C GLU A 78 6.31 -18.48 -23.20
N GLN A 79 7.50 -19.03 -22.90
CA GLN A 79 8.48 -18.41 -22.01
C GLN A 79 8.55 -16.90 -22.25
N GLU A 80 8.16 -16.09 -21.26
CA GLU A 80 8.44 -14.66 -21.28
C GLU A 80 9.94 -14.50 -21.57
N GLN A 81 10.26 -13.81 -22.67
CA GLN A 81 11.65 -13.53 -22.99
C GLN A 81 12.26 -12.80 -21.80
N PRO A 82 13.42 -13.25 -21.28
CA PRO A 82 14.05 -12.61 -20.13
C PRO A 82 14.29 -11.14 -20.48
N VAL A 83 13.53 -10.26 -19.83
CA VAL A 83 13.77 -8.82 -19.91
C VAL A 83 15.18 -8.60 -19.37
N GLU A 84 16.05 -8.00 -20.18
CA GLU A 84 17.39 -7.64 -19.71
C GLU A 84 17.25 -6.85 -18.40
N PRO A 85 17.94 -7.26 -17.32
CA PRO A 85 17.83 -6.58 -16.05
C PRO A 85 18.30 -5.13 -16.25
N LYS A 86 17.33 -4.20 -16.22
CA LYS A 86 17.64 -2.77 -16.17
C LYS A 86 18.57 -2.57 -14.98
N GLN A 87 19.64 -1.79 -15.21
CA GLN A 87 20.69 -1.51 -14.23
C GLN A 87 20.08 -1.31 -12.84
N ALA A 88 20.51 -2.14 -11.88
CA ALA A 88 19.98 -2.07 -10.52
C ALA A 88 20.28 -0.68 -9.94
N VAL A 89 19.24 0.12 -9.74
CA VAL A 89 19.33 1.39 -9.03
C VAL A 89 19.68 1.09 -7.58
N SER A 90 20.72 1.75 -7.06
CA SER A 90 21.08 1.58 -5.65
C SER A 90 19.93 2.06 -4.76
N ARG A 91 19.80 1.44 -3.58
CA ARG A 91 18.82 1.86 -2.58
C ARG A 91 19.03 3.32 -2.21
N GLU A 92 20.29 3.75 -2.08
CA GLU A 92 20.66 5.13 -1.78
C GLU A 92 20.16 6.10 -2.86
N ALA A 93 20.20 5.71 -4.14
CA ALA A 93 19.67 6.53 -5.22
C ALA A 93 18.14 6.68 -5.12
N LEU A 94 17.43 5.59 -4.81
CA LEU A 94 15.98 5.64 -4.60
C LEU A 94 15.61 6.48 -3.37
N ASP A 95 16.32 6.30 -2.25
CA ASP A 95 16.10 7.07 -1.02
C ASP A 95 16.33 8.57 -1.25
N GLN A 96 17.29 8.95 -2.10
CA GLN A 96 17.52 10.35 -2.49
C GLN A 96 16.40 10.91 -3.38
N ILE A 97 15.91 10.13 -4.35
CA ILE A 97 14.83 10.54 -5.26
C ILE A 97 13.54 10.76 -4.49
N PHE A 98 13.17 9.83 -3.60
CA PHE A 98 11.92 9.84 -2.85
C PHE A 98 12.03 10.49 -1.46
N ARG A 99 13.11 11.22 -1.19
CA ARG A 99 13.27 11.92 0.09
C ARG A 99 12.12 12.91 0.29
N PRO A 100 11.33 12.82 1.38
CA PRO A 100 10.24 13.75 1.64
C PRO A 100 10.73 15.19 1.74
N ARG A 101 10.11 16.11 0.99
CA ARG A 101 10.36 17.56 1.05
C ARG A 101 9.12 18.24 1.60
N ALA A 102 9.19 18.75 2.82
CA ALA A 102 8.02 19.35 3.50
C ALA A 102 7.47 20.57 2.74
N GLU A 103 8.35 21.27 2.02
CA GLU A 103 8.05 22.41 1.17
C GLU A 103 7.22 22.03 -0.07
N ALA A 104 7.26 20.75 -0.48
CA ALA A 104 6.47 20.26 -1.61
C ALA A 104 4.99 20.08 -1.26
N VAL A 105 4.62 20.07 0.03
CA VAL A 105 3.22 19.99 0.47
C VAL A 105 2.64 21.41 0.54
N SER A 106 1.94 21.80 -0.52
CA SER A 106 1.26 23.10 -0.64
C SER A 106 0.23 23.35 0.46
N GLU A 107 -0.02 24.61 0.80
CA GLU A 107 -1.08 25.00 1.73
C GLU A 107 -2.47 24.55 1.26
N GLU A 108 -2.75 24.63 -0.03
CA GLU A 108 -4.02 24.15 -0.61
C GLU A 108 -4.30 22.69 -0.27
N ALA A 109 -3.31 21.82 -0.43
CA ALA A 109 -3.40 20.41 -0.05
C ALA A 109 -3.63 20.21 1.47
N ARG A 110 -3.02 21.06 2.32
CA ARG A 110 -3.21 21.02 3.78
C ARG A 110 -4.63 21.43 4.16
N GLU A 111 -5.14 22.50 3.58
CA GLU A 111 -6.51 22.96 3.79
C GLU A 111 -7.53 21.93 3.29
N ARG A 112 -7.28 21.34 2.12
CA ARG A 112 -8.16 20.31 1.58
C ARG A 112 -8.22 19.06 2.46
N MET A 113 -7.07 18.62 2.97
CA MET A 113 -7.00 17.52 3.95
C MET A 113 -7.72 17.88 5.26
N ALA A 114 -7.61 19.13 5.72
CA ALA A 114 -8.32 19.59 6.91
C ALA A 114 -9.84 19.57 6.70
N ARG A 115 -10.34 20.02 5.54
CA ARG A 115 -11.76 19.93 5.16
C ARG A 115 -12.25 18.48 5.12
N LEU A 116 -11.48 17.58 4.50
CA LEU A 116 -11.82 16.15 4.47
C LEU A 116 -11.93 15.57 5.88
N ARG A 117 -10.99 15.89 6.76
CA ARG A 117 -10.99 15.43 8.15
C ARG A 117 -12.18 15.96 8.95
N ALA A 118 -12.58 17.22 8.70
CA ALA A 118 -13.76 17.79 9.33
C ALA A 118 -15.04 17.08 8.86
N ALA A 119 -15.21 16.90 7.55
CA ALA A 119 -16.37 16.21 6.98
C ALA A 119 -16.46 14.75 7.47
N LEU A 120 -15.38 13.98 7.39
CA LEU A 120 -15.32 12.63 7.99
C LEU A 120 -15.64 12.68 9.49
N GLY A 121 -15.21 13.75 10.15
CA GLY A 121 -15.38 13.98 11.57
C GLY A 121 -16.84 14.14 11.99
N GLU A 122 -17.66 14.81 11.17
CA GLU A 122 -19.11 14.99 11.35
C GLU A 122 -19.85 13.65 11.30
N HIS A 123 -19.35 12.69 10.53
CA HIS A 123 -19.88 11.33 10.46
C HIS A 123 -19.22 10.34 11.43
N GLY A 124 -18.51 10.83 12.45
CA GLY A 124 -17.89 10.00 13.49
C GLY A 124 -16.62 9.26 13.05
N VAL A 125 -16.14 9.46 11.82
CA VAL A 125 -14.89 8.85 11.34
C VAL A 125 -13.70 9.69 11.80
N ARG A 126 -12.62 9.03 12.22
CA ARG A 126 -11.36 9.68 12.61
C ARG A 126 -10.21 9.00 11.89
N LEU A 127 -9.37 9.80 11.23
CA LEU A 127 -8.16 9.31 10.60
C LEU A 127 -7.06 9.12 11.64
N SER A 128 -6.42 7.96 11.64
CA SER A 128 -5.30 7.68 12.53
C SER A 128 -4.09 8.56 12.20
N ARG A 129 -3.24 8.82 13.19
CA ARG A 129 -2.00 9.57 12.99
C ARG A 129 -1.11 8.94 11.91
N ARG A 130 -1.02 7.60 11.90
CA ARG A 130 -0.26 6.84 10.91
C ARG A 130 -0.75 7.09 9.47
N MET A 131 -2.06 7.15 9.25
CA MET A 131 -2.63 7.44 7.92
C MET A 131 -2.32 8.87 7.47
N LEU A 132 -2.41 9.83 8.40
CA LEU A 132 -2.07 11.22 8.14
C LEU A 132 -0.58 11.38 7.79
N ASP A 133 0.32 10.74 8.55
CA ASP A 133 1.76 10.76 8.27
C ASP A 133 2.07 10.05 6.94
N ALA A 134 1.39 8.94 6.63
CA ALA A 134 1.56 8.24 5.36
C ALA A 134 1.13 9.09 4.15
N ALA A 135 0.00 9.77 4.25
CA ALA A 135 -0.47 10.68 3.20
C ALA A 135 0.45 11.90 3.05
N TRP A 136 0.90 12.48 4.17
CA TRP A 136 1.86 13.58 4.19
C TRP A 136 3.17 13.20 3.51
N ASN A 137 3.78 12.08 3.93
CA ASN A 137 5.05 11.61 3.38
C ASN A 137 4.94 11.29 1.89
N PHE A 138 3.79 10.76 1.45
CA PHE A 138 3.54 10.57 0.03
C PHE A 138 3.50 11.91 -0.71
N CYS A 139 2.72 12.89 -0.25
CA CYS A 139 2.65 14.20 -0.89
C CYS A 139 4.03 14.88 -0.95
N ALA A 140 4.78 14.83 0.15
CA ALA A 140 6.11 15.43 0.28
C ALA A 140 7.16 14.77 -0.63
N ALA A 141 7.02 13.49 -0.95
CA ALA A 141 7.95 12.76 -1.82
C ALA A 141 7.51 12.75 -3.30
N ALA A 142 6.22 12.56 -3.55
CA ALA A 142 5.67 12.34 -4.89
C ALA A 142 5.34 13.65 -5.62
N GLY A 143 4.95 14.72 -4.91
CA GLY A 143 4.59 15.99 -5.52
C GLY A 143 5.61 16.52 -6.54
N PRO A 144 6.92 16.55 -6.21
CA PRO A 144 7.97 16.98 -7.13
C PRO A 144 8.23 16.04 -8.32
N LEU A 145 7.70 14.81 -8.29
CA LEU A 145 7.95 13.76 -9.28
C LEU A 145 6.78 13.58 -10.26
N LEU A 146 5.61 14.16 -9.97
CA LEU A 146 4.46 14.12 -10.86
C LEU A 146 4.70 15.01 -12.08
N ARG A 147 4.24 14.56 -13.25
CA ARG A 147 4.49 15.21 -14.56
C ARG A 147 4.11 16.69 -14.59
N GLU A 148 3.08 17.07 -13.83
CA GLU A 148 2.55 18.44 -13.76
C GLU A 148 2.93 19.18 -12.47
N HIS A 149 3.73 18.56 -11.59
CA HIS A 149 4.03 19.06 -10.25
C HIS A 149 2.77 19.45 -9.44
N SER A 150 1.61 18.87 -9.76
CA SER A 150 0.33 19.21 -9.15
C SER A 150 0.26 18.67 -7.71
N PRO A 151 0.30 19.54 -6.68
CA PRO A 151 0.25 19.10 -5.29
C PRO A 151 -1.10 18.45 -4.95
N MET A 152 -2.17 18.90 -5.62
CA MET A 152 -3.52 18.35 -5.46
C MET A 152 -3.63 16.95 -6.07
N GLN A 153 -2.95 16.67 -7.18
CA GLN A 153 -2.87 15.31 -7.73
C GLN A 153 -2.13 14.36 -6.77
N ALA A 154 -1.04 14.83 -6.14
CA ALA A 154 -0.34 14.03 -5.14
C ALA A 154 -1.24 13.73 -3.93
N LEU A 155 -2.02 14.71 -3.48
CA LEU A 155 -2.99 14.56 -2.41
C LEU A 155 -4.12 13.57 -2.78
N ASP A 156 -4.68 13.69 -3.97
CA ASP A 156 -5.71 12.79 -4.49
C ASP A 156 -5.24 11.33 -4.46
N ILE A 157 -4.07 11.07 -5.05
CA ILE A 157 -3.45 9.73 -5.04
C ILE A 157 -3.18 9.25 -3.60
N ALA A 158 -2.68 10.14 -2.72
CA ALA A 158 -2.41 9.80 -1.33
C ALA A 158 -3.69 9.38 -0.59
N ILE A 159 -4.78 10.13 -0.77
CA ILE A 159 -6.06 9.82 -0.15
C ILE A 159 -6.61 8.50 -0.70
N ALA A 160 -6.63 8.36 -2.03
CA ALA A 160 -7.12 7.16 -2.70
C ALA A 160 -6.38 5.89 -2.26
N ARG A 161 -5.05 5.95 -2.11
CA ARG A 161 -4.23 4.75 -1.84
C ARG A 161 -3.94 4.48 -0.37
N ARG A 162 -3.96 5.50 0.49
CA ARG A 162 -3.52 5.38 1.90
C ARG A 162 -4.61 5.67 2.92
N ILE A 163 -5.69 6.36 2.52
CA ILE A 163 -6.77 6.74 3.44
C ILE A 163 -8.06 5.99 3.12
N LEU A 164 -8.56 6.11 1.89
CA LEU A 164 -9.86 5.56 1.51
C LEU A 164 -10.02 4.07 1.76
N PRO A 165 -9.04 3.18 1.49
CA PRO A 165 -9.23 1.75 1.72
C PRO A 165 -9.57 1.42 3.18
N ALA A 166 -8.93 2.09 4.14
CA ALA A 166 -9.23 1.87 5.55
C ALA A 166 -10.53 2.54 5.99
N VAL A 167 -10.88 3.70 5.40
CA VAL A 167 -12.20 4.34 5.64
C VAL A 167 -13.31 3.43 5.12
N LEU A 168 -13.21 2.91 3.89
CA LEU A 168 -14.17 1.99 3.29
C LEU A 168 -14.36 0.72 4.13
N ALA A 169 -13.30 0.22 4.76
CA ALA A 169 -13.36 -0.98 5.58
C ALA A 169 -13.96 -0.77 6.98
N THR A 170 -13.95 0.46 7.53
CA THR A 170 -14.25 0.70 8.96
C THR A 170 -15.30 1.76 9.23
N ALA A 171 -15.64 2.59 8.24
CA ALA A 171 -16.56 3.70 8.43
C ALA A 171 -18.02 3.21 8.53
N PRO A 172 -18.86 3.92 9.32
CA PRO A 172 -20.28 3.63 9.38
C PRO A 172 -20.96 3.91 8.03
N VAL A 173 -22.09 3.25 7.78
CA VAL A 173 -22.80 3.32 6.48
C VAL A 173 -23.16 4.76 6.11
N GLU A 174 -23.49 5.60 7.08
CA GLU A 174 -23.80 7.02 6.89
C GLU A 174 -22.60 7.79 6.33
N ALA A 175 -21.40 7.51 6.83
CA ALA A 175 -20.17 8.10 6.33
C ALA A 175 -19.85 7.60 4.91
N LEU A 176 -20.05 6.30 4.66
CA LEU A 176 -19.84 5.70 3.33
C LEU A 176 -20.77 6.30 2.27
N ARG A 177 -22.01 6.63 2.63
CA ARG A 177 -22.98 7.30 1.74
C ARG A 177 -22.58 8.72 1.40
N ALA A 178 -22.00 9.45 2.35
CA ALA A 178 -21.58 10.84 2.15
C ALA A 178 -20.18 10.95 1.50
N LEU A 179 -19.40 9.88 1.54
CA LEU A 179 -18.03 9.82 1.03
C LEU A 179 -17.87 10.29 -0.43
N PRO A 180 -18.74 9.93 -1.39
CA PRO A 180 -18.61 10.39 -2.78
C PRO A 180 -18.69 11.92 -2.89
N GLU A 181 -19.57 12.56 -2.11
CA GLU A 181 -19.70 14.03 -2.08
C GLU A 181 -18.43 14.67 -1.51
N MET A 182 -17.84 14.06 -0.47
CA MET A 182 -16.63 14.55 0.20
C MET A 182 -15.37 14.52 -0.66
N VAL A 183 -15.35 13.78 -1.77
CA VAL A 183 -14.18 13.61 -2.66
C VAL A 183 -14.50 13.94 -4.13
N THR A 184 -15.55 14.69 -4.39
CA THR A 184 -16.01 15.05 -5.75
C THR A 184 -14.95 15.73 -6.63
N ASP A 185 -14.06 16.50 -6.00
CA ASP A 185 -12.96 17.23 -6.62
C ASP A 185 -11.66 16.39 -6.75
N LEU A 186 -11.68 15.12 -6.34
CA LEU A 186 -10.53 14.22 -6.32
C LEU A 186 -10.80 13.04 -7.27
N GLU A 187 -10.16 13.05 -8.44
CA GLU A 187 -10.45 12.13 -9.54
C GLU A 187 -10.08 10.68 -9.21
N GLU A 188 -8.90 10.44 -8.65
CA GLU A 188 -8.43 9.09 -8.29
C GLU A 188 -9.26 8.50 -7.14
N CYS A 189 -9.65 9.35 -6.18
CA CYS A 189 -10.60 8.98 -5.14
C CYS A 189 -11.95 8.55 -5.75
N ARG A 190 -12.49 9.33 -6.69
CA ARG A 190 -13.76 9.01 -7.35
C ARG A 190 -13.68 7.70 -8.12
N LYS A 191 -12.62 7.49 -8.92
CA LYS A 191 -12.39 6.22 -9.65
C LYS A 191 -12.39 5.02 -8.71
N LEU A 192 -11.78 5.15 -7.53
CA LEU A 192 -11.77 4.08 -6.54
C LEU A 192 -13.18 3.78 -6.00
N LEU A 193 -14.01 4.80 -5.77
CA LEU A 193 -15.38 4.62 -5.26
C LEU A 193 -16.35 4.07 -6.32
N GLU A 194 -16.10 4.40 -7.59
CA GLU A 194 -16.86 3.87 -8.73
C GLU A 194 -16.43 2.45 -9.11
N SER A 195 -15.22 2.05 -8.73
CA SER A 195 -14.74 0.69 -8.94
C SER A 195 -15.57 -0.30 -8.13
N PRO A 196 -15.95 -1.46 -8.70
CA PRO A 196 -16.67 -2.47 -7.95
C PRO A 196 -15.80 -2.86 -6.74
N LEU A 197 -16.31 -2.61 -5.53
CA LEU A 197 -15.68 -3.12 -4.32
C LEU A 197 -15.59 -4.64 -4.49
N PRO A 198 -14.43 -5.27 -4.20
CA PRO A 198 -14.33 -6.71 -4.25
C PRO A 198 -15.28 -7.27 -3.19
N ILE A 199 -16.48 -7.67 -3.61
CA ILE A 199 -17.43 -8.40 -2.79
C ILE A 199 -16.86 -9.81 -2.72
N PHE A 200 -16.30 -10.16 -1.57
CA PHE A 200 -15.88 -11.51 -1.22
C PHE A 200 -17.06 -12.29 -0.68
#